data_AF-A0A4U3L0J1-F1
#
_entry.id   AF-A0A4U3L0J1-F1
#
_cell.length_a   1.000
_cell.length_b   1.000
_cell.length_c   1.000
_cell.angle_alpha   90.00
_cell.angle_beta   90.00
_cell.angle_gamma   90.00
#
_symmetry.space_group_name_H-M   'P 1'
#
loop_
_entity.id
_entity.type
_entity.pdbx_description
1 polymer ?
#
loop_
_entity_poly.entity_id
_entity_poly.type
_entity_poly.pdbx_seq_one_letter_code
_entity_poly.pdbx_strand_id
1 'polypeptide(L)'
;MKQIRLQPLNETYQQLSTLLCKAALSLQTTDYTATAKWVRLIQQIKKTCIIFKSYAEKEESILFPLLHNYEPALVAILRDNQRNRMHYLNAFCELFTAAQAANDKQKSKLFSHTLLYRFDEFIASVLQQLNEQERMINAVLWSYYNDKELAQIAASFSVELPASSLEKDFTFADNIINKAYKQHCADKELALAV
;
A
#
# COMPACT_ATOMS: atom_id res chain seq x y z
N MET A 1 20.94 -27.44 4.30
CA MET A 1 20.22 -26.36 3.59
C MET A 1 19.14 -25.84 4.52
N LYS A 2 19.05 -24.52 4.78
CA LYS A 2 17.92 -23.96 5.55
C LYS A 2 16.66 -24.14 4.71
N GLN A 3 15.69 -24.87 5.23
CA GLN A 3 14.39 -25.02 4.59
C GLN A 3 13.71 -23.64 4.53
N ILE A 4 13.33 -23.20 3.33
CA ILE A 4 12.58 -21.96 3.14
C ILE A 4 11.16 -22.25 3.59
N ARG A 5 10.72 -21.56 4.65
CA ARG A 5 9.39 -21.69 5.24
C ARG A 5 8.38 -20.82 4.48
N LEU A 6 7.12 -21.24 4.44
CA LEU A 6 6.06 -20.46 3.82
C LEU A 6 5.86 -19.13 4.56
N GLN A 7 5.73 -18.03 3.82
CA GLN A 7 5.40 -16.70 4.37
C GLN A 7 3.93 -16.40 4.10
N PRO A 8 3.02 -16.68 5.05
CA PRO A 8 1.59 -16.70 4.77
C PRO A 8 0.99 -15.32 4.42
N LEU A 9 1.63 -14.22 4.81
CA LEU A 9 1.10 -12.86 4.63
C LEU A 9 1.79 -12.08 3.51
N ASN A 10 2.87 -12.61 2.93
CA ASN A 10 3.71 -11.89 1.97
C ASN A 10 2.93 -11.42 0.73
N GLU A 11 2.10 -12.30 0.14
CA GLU A 11 1.28 -11.93 -1.02
C GLU A 11 0.31 -10.78 -0.68
N THR A 12 -0.38 -10.87 0.46
CA THR A 12 -1.25 -9.80 0.95
C THR A 12 -0.48 -8.48 1.12
N TYR A 13 0.71 -8.52 1.72
CA TYR A 13 1.53 -7.32 1.93
C TYR A 13 2.03 -6.70 0.62
N GLN A 14 2.42 -7.52 -0.36
CA GLN A 14 2.79 -7.06 -1.70
C GLN A 14 1.61 -6.41 -2.42
N GLN A 15 0.43 -7.00 -2.32
CA GLN A 15 -0.81 -6.47 -2.89
C GLN A 15 -1.17 -5.11 -2.29
N LEU A 16 -1.14 -4.98 -0.96
CA LEU A 16 -1.41 -3.73 -0.25
C LEU A 16 -0.37 -2.64 -0.58
N SER A 17 0.92 -3.00 -0.61
CA SER A 17 2.00 -2.07 -0.97
C SER A 17 1.83 -1.56 -2.40
N THR A 18 1.50 -2.46 -3.33
CA THR A 18 1.23 -2.11 -4.73
C THR A 18 0.05 -1.14 -4.85
N LEU A 19 -1.04 -1.41 -4.13
CA LEU A 19 -2.22 -0.56 -4.10
C LEU A 19 -1.90 0.86 -3.60
N LEU A 20 -1.11 0.98 -2.52
CA LEU A 20 -0.68 2.27 -1.99
C LEU A 20 0.18 3.05 -2.98
N CYS A 21 1.20 2.40 -3.57
CA CYS A 21 2.05 3.04 -4.56
C CYS A 21 1.24 3.56 -5.76
N LYS A 22 0.26 2.78 -6.23
CA LYS A 22 -0.65 3.22 -7.30
C LYS A 22 -1.51 4.41 -6.91
N ALA A 23 -2.03 4.42 -5.68
CA ALA A 23 -2.77 5.57 -5.17
C ALA A 23 -1.88 6.82 -5.03
N ALA A 24 -0.62 6.67 -4.62
CA ALA A 24 0.35 7.76 -4.53
C ALA A 24 0.63 8.38 -5.89
N LEU A 25 0.91 7.53 -6.88
CA LEU A 25 1.16 7.96 -8.26
C LEU A 25 -0.06 8.68 -8.82
N SER A 26 -1.27 8.16 -8.60
CA SER A 26 -2.50 8.83 -9.03
C SER A 26 -2.68 10.20 -8.38
N LEU A 27 -2.40 10.34 -7.08
CA LEU A 27 -2.45 11.65 -6.40
C LEU A 27 -1.41 12.63 -6.95
N GLN A 28 -0.19 12.18 -7.20
CA GLN A 28 0.89 13.06 -7.67
C GLN A 28 0.69 13.51 -9.12
N THR A 29 0.09 12.66 -9.97
CA THR A 29 0.02 12.89 -11.42
C THR A 29 -1.33 13.38 -11.93
N THR A 30 -2.38 13.36 -11.09
CA THR A 30 -3.72 13.81 -11.51
C THR A 30 -3.72 15.31 -11.78
N ASP A 31 -4.26 15.68 -12.94
CA ASP A 31 -4.66 17.06 -13.22
C ASP A 31 -5.97 17.36 -12.47
N TYR A 32 -5.83 18.05 -11.34
CA TYR A 32 -6.91 18.46 -10.44
C TYR A 32 -7.88 19.50 -11.04
N THR A 33 -7.56 20.07 -12.22
CA THR A 33 -8.45 20.98 -12.94
C THR A 33 -9.39 20.26 -13.90
N ALA A 34 -9.07 19.01 -14.26
CA ALA A 34 -9.86 18.18 -15.14
C ALA A 34 -10.88 17.34 -14.36
N THR A 35 -12.16 17.73 -14.39
CA THR A 35 -13.25 17.10 -13.63
C THR A 35 -13.30 15.57 -13.78
N ALA A 36 -13.14 15.04 -15.01
CA ALA A 36 -13.18 13.61 -15.25
C ALA A 36 -12.01 12.84 -14.57
N LYS A 37 -10.81 13.43 -14.56
CA LYS A 37 -9.64 12.85 -13.88
C LYS A 37 -9.80 12.92 -12.36
N TRP A 38 -10.32 14.04 -11.85
CA TRP A 38 -10.64 14.22 -10.44
C TRP A 38 -11.64 13.18 -9.92
N VAL A 39 -12.73 12.93 -10.66
CA VAL A 39 -13.73 11.90 -10.29
C VAL A 39 -13.13 10.49 -10.27
N ARG A 40 -12.25 10.17 -11.22
CA ARG A 40 -11.55 8.86 -11.23
C ARG A 40 -10.61 8.70 -10.04
N LEU A 41 -9.82 9.73 -9.73
CA LEU A 41 -8.97 9.77 -8.55
C LEU A 41 -9.81 9.54 -7.28
N ILE A 42 -10.96 10.20 -7.17
CA ILE A 42 -11.90 10.01 -6.06
C ILE A 42 -12.31 8.56 -5.87
N GLN A 43 -12.72 7.91 -6.94
CA GLN A 43 -13.15 6.51 -6.86
C GLN A 43 -11.99 5.59 -6.47
N GLN A 44 -10.78 5.82 -6.98
CA GLN A 44 -9.60 5.03 -6.65
C GLN A 44 -9.20 5.19 -5.18
N ILE A 45 -9.15 6.42 -4.66
CA ILE A 45 -8.79 6.69 -3.27
C ILE A 45 -9.82 6.13 -2.31
N LYS A 46 -11.12 6.27 -2.61
CA LYS A 46 -12.19 5.67 -1.81
C LYS A 46 -12.06 4.15 -1.73
N LYS A 47 -11.79 3.48 -2.86
CA LYS A 47 -11.53 2.03 -2.88
C LYS A 47 -10.31 1.66 -2.04
N THR A 48 -9.23 2.44 -2.13
CA THR A 48 -8.03 2.24 -1.33
C THR A 48 -8.34 2.33 0.17
N CYS A 49 -9.07 3.38 0.60
CA CYS A 49 -9.53 3.51 1.98
C CYS A 49 -10.32 2.29 2.45
N ILE A 50 -11.26 1.78 1.64
CA ILE A 50 -12.10 0.62 1.98
C ILE A 50 -11.25 -0.64 2.16
N ILE A 51 -10.31 -0.89 1.25
CA ILE A 51 -9.44 -2.06 1.31
C ILE A 51 -8.58 -2.05 2.59
N PHE A 52 -8.00 -0.90 2.96
CA PHE A 52 -7.20 -0.79 4.18
C PHE A 52 -8.02 -0.92 5.46
N LYS A 53 -9.28 -0.46 5.47
CA LYS A 53 -10.20 -0.71 6.59
C LYS A 53 -10.53 -2.19 6.72
N SER A 54 -10.86 -2.85 5.61
CA SER A 54 -11.14 -4.29 5.60
C SER A 54 -9.92 -5.12 6.01
N TYR A 55 -8.71 -4.71 5.60
CA TYR A 55 -7.47 -5.32 6.05
C TYR A 55 -7.28 -5.21 7.57
N ALA A 56 -7.48 -4.03 8.15
CA ALA A 56 -7.40 -3.83 9.60
C ALA A 56 -8.44 -4.65 10.39
N GLU A 57 -9.64 -4.84 9.82
CA GLU A 57 -10.68 -5.71 10.39
C GLU A 57 -10.27 -7.20 10.35
N LYS A 58 -9.61 -7.63 9.28
CA LYS A 58 -9.04 -8.99 9.18
C LYS A 58 -7.91 -9.20 10.18
N GLU A 59 -7.06 -8.20 10.40
CA GLU A 59 -6.04 -8.24 11.45
C GLU A 59 -6.69 -8.53 12.82
N GLU A 60 -7.74 -7.80 13.19
CA GLU A 60 -8.42 -7.96 14.48
C GLU A 60 -9.21 -9.27 14.61
N SER A 61 -9.86 -9.72 13.54
CA SER A 61 -10.76 -10.88 13.59
C SER A 61 -10.06 -12.23 13.37
N ILE A 62 -8.92 -12.24 12.68
CA ILE A 62 -8.23 -13.48 12.29
C ILE A 62 -6.82 -13.50 12.88
N LEU A 63 -6.00 -12.51 12.55
CA LEU A 63 -4.56 -12.56 12.84
C LEU A 63 -4.24 -12.37 14.32
N PHE A 64 -4.81 -11.35 14.96
CA PHE A 64 -4.54 -11.07 16.36
C PHE A 64 -5.02 -12.17 17.30
N PRO A 65 -6.19 -12.80 17.11
CA PRO A 65 -6.57 -13.97 17.90
C PRO A 65 -5.58 -15.14 17.79
N LEU A 66 -5.05 -15.41 16.58
CA LEU A 66 -4.04 -16.46 16.38
C LEU A 66 -2.75 -16.14 17.15
N LEU A 67 -2.28 -14.90 17.07
CA LEU A 67 -1.05 -14.48 17.74
C LEU A 67 -1.22 -14.36 19.26
N HIS A 68 -2.40 -13.97 19.74
CA HIS A 68 -2.64 -13.71 21.17
C HIS A 68 -2.48 -14.96 22.03
N ASN A 69 -2.73 -16.14 21.45
CA ASN A 69 -2.55 -17.43 22.12
C ASN A 69 -1.09 -17.71 22.51
N TYR A 70 -0.13 -17.09 21.81
CA TYR A 70 1.30 -17.35 22.00
C TYR A 70 2.06 -16.12 22.49
N GLU A 71 1.74 -14.94 21.93
CA GLU A 71 2.48 -13.69 22.13
C GLU A 71 1.51 -12.52 22.40
N PRO A 72 0.81 -12.49 23.56
CA PRO A 72 -0.17 -11.45 23.87
C PRO A 72 0.42 -10.05 23.97
N ALA A 73 1.69 -9.93 24.39
CA ALA A 73 2.41 -8.66 24.46
C ALA A 73 2.67 -8.07 23.06
N LEU A 74 3.03 -8.92 22.08
CA LEU A 74 3.16 -8.51 20.69
C LEU A 74 1.82 -8.00 20.15
N VAL A 75 0.72 -8.70 20.42
CA VAL A 75 -0.61 -8.26 19.98
C VAL A 75 -0.98 -6.89 20.54
N ALA A 76 -0.63 -6.59 21.79
CA ALA A 76 -0.86 -5.26 22.37
C ALA A 76 -0.12 -4.16 21.58
N ILE A 77 1.14 -4.39 21.22
CA ILE A 77 1.95 -3.47 20.40
C ILE A 77 1.33 -3.30 19.01
N LEU A 78 0.95 -4.40 18.37
CA LEU A 78 0.35 -4.38 17.03
C LEU A 78 -0.97 -3.61 17.00
N ARG A 79 -1.81 -3.76 18.03
CA ARG A 79 -3.07 -3.03 18.17
C ARG A 79 -2.89 -1.54 18.40
N ASP A 80 -1.92 -1.15 19.23
CA ASP A 80 -1.62 0.27 19.44
C ASP A 80 -1.14 0.93 18.15
N ASN A 81 -0.23 0.26 17.44
CA ASN A 81 0.22 0.69 16.11
C ASN A 81 -0.96 0.78 15.12
N GLN A 82 -1.90 -0.18 15.14
CA GLN A 82 -3.09 -0.15 14.29
C GLN A 82 -4.00 1.03 14.58
N ARG A 83 -4.21 1.37 15.85
CA ARG A 83 -5.00 2.54 16.24
C ARG A 83 -4.42 3.83 15.66
N ASN A 84 -3.11 4.02 15.77
CA ASN A 84 -2.43 5.20 15.22
C ASN A 84 -2.59 5.30 13.69
N ARG A 85 -2.53 4.18 12.97
CA ARG A 85 -2.75 4.16 11.51
C ARG A 85 -4.19 4.41 11.11
N MET A 86 -5.15 3.88 11.88
CA MET A 86 -6.56 4.18 11.66
C MET A 86 -6.87 5.65 11.88
N HIS A 87 -6.16 6.32 12.78
CA HIS A 87 -6.23 7.77 12.90
C HIS A 87 -5.77 8.46 11.60
N TYR A 88 -4.59 8.12 11.05
CA TYR A 88 -4.12 8.69 9.78
C TYR A 88 -5.06 8.40 8.60
N LEU A 89 -5.52 7.15 8.47
CA LEU A 89 -6.43 6.77 7.39
C LEU A 89 -7.75 7.53 7.48
N ASN A 90 -8.35 7.62 8.67
CA ASN A 90 -9.61 8.32 8.84
C ASN A 90 -9.45 9.82 8.57
N ALA A 91 -8.40 10.45 9.10
CA ALA A 91 -8.10 11.86 8.82
C ALA A 91 -7.91 12.12 7.32
N PHE A 92 -7.22 11.22 6.61
CA PHE A 92 -7.07 11.30 5.16
C PHE A 92 -8.41 11.14 4.42
N CYS A 93 -9.22 10.12 4.75
CA CYS A 93 -10.50 9.91 4.06
C CYS A 93 -11.53 11.04 4.38
N GLU A 94 -11.47 11.65 5.57
CA GLU A 94 -12.25 12.84 5.94
C GLU A 94 -11.85 14.07 5.12
N LEU A 95 -10.55 14.37 5.07
CA LEU A 95 -10.00 15.45 4.23
C LEU A 95 -10.40 15.26 2.76
N PHE A 96 -10.35 14.02 2.29
CA PHE A 96 -10.71 13.68 0.91
C PHE A 96 -12.20 13.88 0.63
N THR A 97 -13.07 13.54 1.58
CA THR A 97 -14.52 13.76 1.48
C THR A 97 -14.86 15.25 1.51
N ALA A 98 -14.18 16.03 2.36
CA ALA A 98 -14.30 17.49 2.39
C ALA A 98 -13.86 18.12 1.06
N ALA A 99 -12.77 17.62 0.46
CA ALA A 99 -12.29 18.07 -0.85
C ALA A 99 -13.31 17.78 -1.97
N GLN A 100 -13.98 16.62 -1.93
CA GLN A 100 -15.03 16.28 -2.90
C GLN A 100 -16.24 17.23 -2.83
N ALA A 101 -16.59 17.71 -1.63
CA ALA A 101 -17.73 18.61 -1.43
C ALA A 101 -17.44 20.08 -1.82
N ALA A 102 -16.17 20.44 -2.01
CA ALA A 102 -15.78 21.81 -2.35
C ALA A 102 -16.03 22.11 -3.85
N ASN A 103 -17.06 22.91 -4.15
CA ASN A 103 -17.46 23.30 -5.52
C ASN A 103 -16.57 24.39 -6.19
N ASP A 104 -15.37 24.66 -5.68
CA ASP A 104 -14.55 25.79 -6.13
C ASP A 104 -13.23 25.32 -6.78
N LYS A 105 -13.03 25.70 -8.05
CA LYS A 105 -11.84 25.39 -8.83
C LYS A 105 -10.55 25.93 -8.20
N GLN A 106 -10.59 27.04 -7.47
CA GLN A 106 -9.40 27.58 -6.78
C GLN A 106 -9.06 26.79 -5.50
N LYS A 107 -10.06 26.18 -4.85
CA LYS A 107 -9.83 25.30 -3.70
C LYS A 107 -9.12 24.01 -4.12
N SER A 108 -9.40 23.48 -5.32
CA SER A 108 -8.81 22.24 -5.83
C SER A 108 -7.27 22.18 -5.73
N LYS A 109 -6.56 23.28 -6.03
CA LYS A 109 -5.07 23.32 -6.02
C LYS A 109 -4.46 23.47 -4.63
N LEU A 110 -5.11 24.19 -3.71
CA LEU A 110 -4.63 24.30 -2.33
C LEU A 110 -4.92 23.01 -1.56
N PHE A 111 -6.08 22.40 -1.82
CA PHE A 111 -6.47 21.11 -1.25
C PHE A 111 -5.59 19.96 -1.75
N SER A 112 -5.10 19.98 -2.99
CA SER A 112 -4.26 18.90 -3.53
C SER A 112 -2.92 18.76 -2.81
N HIS A 113 -2.28 19.86 -2.38
CA HIS A 113 -1.03 19.79 -1.61
C HIS A 113 -1.24 19.21 -0.21
N THR A 114 -2.25 19.69 0.52
CA THR A 114 -2.56 19.15 1.85
C THR A 114 -2.91 17.67 1.77
N LEU A 115 -3.67 17.29 0.75
CA LEU A 115 -4.04 15.89 0.53
C LEU A 115 -2.82 15.01 0.26
N LEU A 116 -1.89 15.49 -0.58
CA LEU A 116 -0.66 14.78 -0.87
C LEU A 116 0.18 14.56 0.39
N TYR A 117 0.40 15.61 1.21
CA TYR A 117 1.16 15.47 2.45
C TYR A 117 0.53 14.47 3.43
N ARG A 118 -0.79 14.53 3.63
CA ARG A 118 -1.50 13.57 4.50
C ARG A 118 -1.42 12.15 3.98
N PHE A 119 -1.43 11.99 2.66
CA PHE A 119 -1.30 10.69 2.04
C PHE A 119 0.12 10.12 2.14
N ASP A 120 1.14 10.97 2.00
CA ASP A 120 2.54 10.59 2.17
C ASP A 120 2.83 10.15 3.61
N GLU A 121 2.31 10.88 4.61
CA GLU A 121 2.34 10.48 6.04
C GLU A 121 1.70 9.10 6.25
N PHE A 122 0.51 8.90 5.67
CA PHE A 122 -0.19 7.63 5.74
C PHE A 122 0.60 6.49 5.09
N ILE A 123 1.09 6.66 3.85
CA ILE A 123 1.87 5.64 3.15
C ILE A 123 3.13 5.26 3.90
N ALA A 124 3.89 6.26 4.36
CA ALA A 124 5.12 6.00 5.11
C ALA A 124 4.83 5.13 6.34
N SER A 125 3.76 5.46 7.08
CA SER A 125 3.35 4.69 8.26
C SER A 125 2.94 3.25 7.93
N VAL A 126 2.27 3.02 6.81
CA VAL A 126 1.81 1.68 6.42
C VAL A 126 2.95 0.83 5.88
N LEU A 127 3.81 1.37 5.00
CA LEU A 127 4.95 0.61 4.48
C LEU A 127 5.93 0.21 5.58
N GLN A 128 6.17 1.10 6.54
CA GLN A 128 6.97 0.76 7.71
C GLN A 128 6.33 -0.39 8.52
N GLN A 129 5.02 -0.31 8.78
CA GLN A 129 4.29 -1.36 9.48
C GLN A 129 4.39 -2.69 8.74
N LEU A 130 4.09 -2.75 7.44
CA LEU A 130 4.06 -4.02 6.70
C LEU A 130 5.42 -4.73 6.82
N ASN A 131 6.52 -3.97 6.72
CA ASN A 131 7.88 -4.49 6.91
C ASN A 131 8.15 -4.97 8.36
N GLU A 132 7.67 -4.25 9.36
CA GLU A 132 7.82 -4.62 10.77
C GLU A 132 6.99 -5.87 11.12
N GLN A 133 5.72 -5.88 10.73
CA GLN A 133 4.82 -7.00 10.92
C GLN A 133 5.30 -8.24 10.19
N GLU A 134 5.77 -8.13 8.94
CA GLU A 134 6.30 -9.29 8.22
C GLU A 134 7.42 -9.98 8.99
N ARG A 135 8.32 -9.22 9.62
CA ARG A 135 9.41 -9.78 10.43
C ARG A 135 8.90 -10.38 11.73
N MET A 136 8.10 -9.63 12.49
CA MET A 136 7.64 -10.06 13.83
C MET A 136 6.63 -11.20 13.74
N ILE A 137 5.64 -11.09 12.86
CA ILE A 137 4.54 -12.05 12.74
C ILE A 137 5.03 -13.36 12.14
N ASN A 138 5.87 -13.34 11.09
CA ASN A 138 6.41 -14.59 10.55
C ASN A 138 7.26 -15.35 11.57
N ALA A 139 8.01 -14.64 12.45
CA ALA A 139 8.78 -15.30 13.51
C ALA A 139 7.87 -16.08 14.48
N VAL A 140 6.75 -15.50 14.89
CA VAL A 140 5.75 -16.19 15.73
C VAL A 140 5.11 -17.32 14.95
N LEU A 141 4.61 -17.06 13.74
CA LEU A 141 3.91 -18.06 12.95
C LEU A 141 4.79 -19.28 12.63
N TRP A 142 6.07 -19.08 12.31
CA TRP A 142 7.00 -20.17 12.04
C TRP A 142 7.34 -21.00 13.27
N SER A 143 7.22 -20.42 14.48
CA SER A 143 7.52 -21.10 15.74
C SER A 143 6.39 -22.03 16.16
N TYR A 144 5.15 -21.72 15.81
CA TYR A 144 3.97 -22.42 16.33
C TYR A 144 3.15 -23.18 15.27
N TYR A 145 3.35 -22.90 13.98
CA TYR A 145 2.55 -23.50 12.91
C TYR A 145 3.42 -24.22 11.88
N ASN A 146 2.90 -25.32 11.32
CA ASN A 146 3.53 -26.03 10.20
C ASN A 146 3.10 -25.44 8.83
N ASP A 147 3.78 -25.82 7.74
CA ASP A 147 3.53 -25.20 6.42
C ASP A 147 2.10 -25.40 5.91
N LYS A 148 1.42 -26.49 6.30
CA LYS A 148 0.01 -26.73 5.93
C LYS A 148 -0.92 -25.75 6.65
N GLU A 149 -0.68 -25.51 7.93
CA GLU A 149 -1.42 -24.52 8.72
C GLU A 149 -1.13 -23.10 8.23
N LEU A 150 0.13 -22.79 7.91
CA LEU A 150 0.51 -21.50 7.32
C LEU A 150 -0.22 -21.26 5.99
N ALA A 151 -0.38 -22.29 5.14
CA ALA A 151 -1.14 -22.17 3.90
C ALA A 151 -2.63 -21.87 4.15
N GLN A 152 -3.23 -22.43 5.21
CA GLN A 152 -4.61 -22.14 5.60
C GLN A 152 -4.75 -20.70 6.11
N ILE A 153 -3.78 -20.24 6.92
CA ILE A 153 -3.73 -18.85 7.38
C ILE A 153 -3.65 -17.90 6.17
N ALA A 154 -2.77 -18.19 5.21
CA ALA A 154 -2.64 -17.38 3.98
C ALA A 154 -3.98 -17.25 3.23
N ALA A 155 -4.68 -18.38 3.02
CA ALA A 155 -5.97 -18.37 2.35
C ALA A 155 -7.03 -17.53 3.08
N SER A 156 -7.07 -17.61 4.41
CA SER A 156 -7.99 -16.85 5.26
C SER A 156 -7.72 -15.34 5.30
N PHE A 157 -6.49 -14.94 4.94
CA PHE A 157 -6.00 -13.57 5.05
C PHE A 157 -5.77 -12.89 3.69
N SER A 158 -6.24 -13.52 2.61
CA SER A 158 -6.22 -12.95 1.26
C SER A 158 -7.03 -11.65 1.20
N VAL A 159 -6.57 -10.65 0.43
CA VAL A 159 -7.28 -9.40 0.19
C VAL A 159 -7.78 -9.39 -1.25
N GLU A 160 -9.08 -9.18 -1.44
CA GLU A 160 -9.64 -9.04 -2.78
C GLU A 160 -9.34 -7.64 -3.32
N LEU A 161 -8.40 -7.56 -4.26
CA LEU A 161 -8.15 -6.35 -5.01
C LEU A 161 -9.13 -6.26 -6.20
N PRO A 162 -9.70 -5.08 -6.50
CA PRO A 162 -10.47 -4.87 -7.72
C PRO A 162 -9.63 -5.22 -8.95
N ALA A 163 -10.21 -5.89 -9.97
CA ALA A 163 -9.50 -6.31 -11.18
C ALA A 163 -8.77 -5.15 -11.90
N SER A 164 -9.28 -3.92 -11.80
CA SER A 164 -8.64 -2.70 -12.33
C SER A 164 -7.33 -2.31 -11.62
N SER A 165 -7.04 -2.90 -10.45
CA SER A 165 -5.85 -2.60 -9.64
C SER A 165 -4.64 -3.39 -10.11
N LEU A 166 -4.82 -4.35 -11.02
CA LEU A 166 -3.78 -5.22 -11.58
C LEU A 166 -3.47 -4.92 -13.04
N GLU A 167 -3.89 -3.76 -13.59
CA GLU A 167 -3.24 -3.27 -14.80
C GLU A 167 -1.75 -3.11 -14.48
N LYS A 168 -0.96 -4.04 -15.01
CA LYS A 168 0.50 -4.03 -15.03
C LYS A 168 0.93 -2.93 -15.99
N ASP A 169 0.57 -1.69 -15.69
CA ASP A 169 1.07 -0.56 -16.44
C ASP A 169 2.47 -0.23 -15.94
N PHE A 170 3.41 -1.13 -16.26
CA PHE A 170 4.84 -0.95 -16.06
C PHE A 170 5.43 0.02 -17.09
N THR A 171 4.62 0.68 -17.92
CA THR A 171 5.08 1.66 -18.90
C THR A 171 5.97 2.72 -18.27
N PHE A 172 5.76 3.10 -17.00
CA PHE A 172 6.68 3.98 -16.28
C PHE A 172 8.07 3.37 -16.06
N ALA A 173 8.15 2.13 -15.57
CA ALA A 173 9.41 1.42 -15.37
C ALA A 173 10.11 1.12 -16.71
N ASP A 174 9.34 0.69 -17.71
CA ASP A 174 9.82 0.44 -19.07
C ASP A 174 10.33 1.74 -19.71
N ASN A 175 9.67 2.87 -19.49
CA ASN A 175 10.14 4.17 -19.98
C ASN A 175 11.43 4.61 -19.30
N ILE A 176 11.61 4.37 -17.99
CA ILE A 176 12.86 4.67 -17.29
C ILE A 176 13.99 3.77 -17.80
N ILE A 177 13.75 2.46 -17.90
CA ILE A 177 14.74 1.49 -18.38
C ILE A 177 15.14 1.81 -19.82
N ASN A 178 14.18 2.07 -20.70
CA ASN A 178 14.45 2.41 -22.10
C ASN A 178 15.17 3.76 -22.24
N LYS A 179 14.88 4.74 -21.38
CA LYS A 179 15.57 6.04 -21.39
C LYS A 179 17.02 5.89 -20.90
N ALA A 180 17.24 5.14 -19.82
CA ALA A 180 18.58 4.87 -19.31
C ALA A 180 19.42 4.05 -20.30
N TYR A 181 18.82 3.08 -20.97
CA TYR A 181 19.49 2.28 -22.00
C TYR A 181 19.88 3.11 -23.23
N LYS A 182 18.98 3.98 -23.71
CA LYS A 182 19.28 4.90 -24.83
C LYS A 182 20.38 5.89 -24.48
N GLN A 183 20.38 6.43 -23.26
CA GLN A 183 21.44 7.32 -22.77
C GLN A 183 22.80 6.59 -22.76
N HIS A 184 22.83 5.36 -22.23
CA HIS A 184 24.04 4.55 -22.18
C HIS A 184 24.59 4.16 -23.57
N CYS A 185 23.72 3.89 -24.55
CA CYS A 185 24.14 3.66 -25.93
C CYS A 185 24.70 4.92 -26.58
N ALA A 186 24.05 6.08 -26.39
CA ALA A 186 24.53 7.35 -26.93
C ALA A 186 25.90 7.75 -26.35
N ASP A 187 26.12 7.53 -25.05
CA ASP A 187 27.40 7.81 -24.39
C ASP A 187 28.51 6.88 -24.89
N LYS A 188 28.19 5.62 -25.23
CA LYS A 188 29.14 4.67 -25.84
C LYS A 188 29.51 5.02 -27.27
N GLU A 189 28.56 5.48 -28.08
CA GLU A 189 28.83 5.94 -29.45
C GLU A 189 29.69 7.20 -29.45
N LEU A 190 29.50 8.11 -28.49
CA LEU A 190 30.34 9.30 -28.33
C LEU A 190 31.77 8.95 -27.90
N ALA A 191 31.94 7.94 -27.05
CA ALA A 191 33.24 7.48 -26.57
C ALA A 191 34.06 6.69 -27.61
N LEU A 192 33.41 6.16 -28.65
CA LEU A 192 34.06 5.47 -29.78
C LEU A 192 34.37 6.41 -30.95
N ALA A 193 33.90 7.65 -30.90
CA ALA A 193 34.09 8.67 -31.92
C ALA A 193 35.23 9.68 -31.59
N VAL A 194 35.99 9.44 -30.51
CA VAL A 194 37.20 10.17 -30.09
C VAL A 194 38.41 9.25 -30.17
#